data_AF-A0A961AX95-F1
#
_entry.id   AF-A0A961AX95-F1
#
_cell.length_a   1.000
_cell.length_b   1.000
_cell.length_c   1.000
_cell.angle_alpha   90.00
_cell.angle_beta   90.00
_cell.angle_gamma   90.00
#
_symmetry.space_group_name_H-M   'P 1'
#
loop_
_entity.id
_entity.type
_entity.pdbx_description
1 polymer ?
#
loop_
_entity_poly.entity_id
_entity_poly.type
_entity_poly.pdbx_seq_one_letter_code
_entity_poly.pdbx_strand_id
1 'polypeptide(L)' 'MPFKPKNEPFPLPRELYPPDWFRRLTAAEVFPGRPEAPAEIDLGCGDGGFLVARAGRHPERNFLGVERLLG' A
#
# COMPACT_ATOMS: atom_id res chain seq x y z
N MET A 1 17.50 14.29 21.88
CA MET A 1 17.91 13.30 20.87
C MET A 1 18.16 14.07 19.57
N PRO A 2 19.33 13.98 18.92
CA PRO A 2 19.52 14.62 17.61
C PRO A 2 18.63 13.93 16.57
N PHE A 3 18.02 14.74 15.69
CA PHE A 3 17.30 14.24 14.52
C PHE A 3 18.29 13.52 13.60
N LYS A 4 18.11 12.22 13.40
CA LYS A 4 18.92 11.44 12.46
C LYS A 4 18.09 11.30 11.18
N PRO A 5 18.47 11.95 10.06
CA PRO A 5 17.74 11.78 8.82
C PRO A 5 17.76 10.30 8.45
N LYS A 6 16.58 9.72 8.23
CA LYS A 6 16.46 8.36 7.74
C LYS A 6 16.66 8.41 6.23
N ASN A 7 17.75 7.81 5.73
CA ASN A 7 17.90 7.52 4.30
C ASN A 7 17.09 6.27 3.96
N GLU A 8 15.77 6.39 3.98
CA GLU A 8 14.89 5.33 3.50
C GLU A 8 14.72 5.46 1.98
N PRO A 9 14.68 4.33 1.24
CA PRO A 9 14.41 4.37 -0.19
C PRO A 9 12.99 4.93 -0.42
N PHE A 10 12.86 5.82 -1.39
CA PHE A 10 11.57 6.38 -1.77
C PHE A 10 11.23 5.99 -3.23
N PRO A 11 10.05 5.41 -3.49
CA PRO A 11 9.09 4.90 -2.51
C PRO A 11 9.62 3.64 -1.81
N LEU A 12 9.03 3.27 -0.67
CA LEU A 12 9.34 1.98 -0.04
C LEU A 12 8.91 0.82 -0.96
N PRO A 13 9.52 -0.39 -0.86
CA PRO A 13 9.28 -1.50 -1.80
C PRO A 13 7.82 -1.96 -1.98
N ARG A 14 6.90 -1.56 -1.10
CA ARG A 14 5.47 -1.90 -1.15
C ARG A 14 4.56 -0.67 -1.12
N GLU A 15 5.12 0.52 -1.29
CA GLU A 15 4.37 1.75 -1.48
C GLU A 15 4.06 1.93 -2.96
N LEU A 16 2.80 2.26 -3.25
CA LEU A 16 2.36 2.62 -4.58
C LEU A 16 2.53 4.14 -4.73
N TYR A 17 3.44 4.56 -5.61
CA TYR A 17 3.56 5.95 -6.05
C TYR A 17 3.09 6.06 -7.50
N PRO A 18 1.83 6.50 -7.75
CA PRO A 18 1.31 6.61 -9.10
C PRO A 18 2.12 7.63 -9.92
N PRO A 19 2.37 7.36 -11.21
CA PRO A 19 3.02 8.35 -12.09
C PRO A 19 2.12 9.56 -12.36
N ASP A 20 0.82 9.42 -12.15
CA ASP A 20 -0.19 10.47 -12.25
C ASP A 20 -1.29 10.18 -11.22
N TRP A 21 -1.53 11.15 -10.34
CA TRP A 21 -2.51 11.06 -9.25
C TRP A 21 -3.96 11.31 -9.69
N PHE A 22 -4.16 11.90 -10.87
CA PHE A 22 -5.47 12.29 -11.38
C PHE A 22 -6.04 11.26 -12.37
N ARG A 23 -5.23 10.29 -12.82
CA ARG A 23 -5.73 9.20 -13.66
C ARG A 23 -6.22 8.02 -12.83
N ARG A 24 -7.13 7.24 -13.43
CA ARG A 24 -7.55 5.96 -12.86
C ARG A 24 -6.45 4.92 -13.02
N LEU A 25 -6.16 4.21 -11.93
CA LEU A 25 -5.31 3.02 -11.95
C LEU A 25 -6.16 1.78 -12.21
N THR A 26 -5.60 0.83 -12.95
CA THR A 26 -6.17 -0.50 -13.17
C THR A 26 -5.69 -1.47 -12.09
N ALA A 27 -6.42 -2.57 -11.89
CA ALA A 27 -6.02 -3.62 -10.95
C ALA A 27 -4.67 -4.26 -11.32
N ALA A 28 -4.33 -4.34 -12.62
CA ALA A 28 -3.05 -4.85 -13.10
C ALA A 28 -1.87 -3.94 -12.75
N GLU A 29 -2.10 -2.62 -12.66
CA GLU A 29 -1.06 -1.68 -12.23
C GLU A 29 -0.83 -1.73 -10.72
N VAL A 30 -1.88 -2.00 -9.93
CA VAL A 30 -1.80 -2.08 -8.47
C VAL A 30 -1.33 -3.47 -8.00
N PHE A 31 -1.81 -4.54 -8.65
CA PHE A 31 -1.59 -5.94 -8.28
C PHE A 31 -1.09 -6.77 -9.48
N PRO A 32 0.12 -6.52 -10.00
CA PRO A 32 0.59 -7.10 -11.27
C PRO A 32 0.67 -8.63 -11.29
N GLY A 33 0.84 -9.28 -10.13
CA GLY A 33 0.90 -10.75 -10.07
C GLY A 33 -0.45 -11.47 -10.14
N ARG A 34 -1.56 -10.76 -9.90
CA ARG A 34 -2.89 -11.36 -9.70
C ARG A 34 -4.02 -10.31 -9.74
N PRO A 35 -4.16 -9.58 -10.86
CA PRO A 35 -5.14 -8.49 -10.98
C PRO A 35 -6.59 -8.93 -10.79
N GLU A 36 -6.90 -10.19 -11.11
CA GLU A 36 -8.25 -10.75 -11.04
C GLU A 36 -8.65 -11.19 -9.63
N ALA A 37 -7.70 -11.26 -8.68
CA ALA A 37 -8.01 -11.67 -7.31
C ALA A 37 -8.78 -10.54 -6.58
N PRO A 38 -9.76 -10.89 -5.72
CA PRO A 38 -10.54 -9.90 -4.98
C PRO A 38 -9.64 -8.93 -4.21
N ALA A 39 -9.85 -7.64 -4.41
CA ALA A 39 -9.13 -6.60 -3.69
C ALA A 39 -9.93 -6.15 -2.47
N GLU A 40 -9.23 -5.91 -1.37
CA GLU A 40 -9.79 -5.25 -0.21
C GLU A 40 -8.94 -4.04 0.16
N ILE A 41 -9.63 -2.95 0.45
CA ILE A 41 -9.05 -1.64 0.68
C ILE A 41 -9.26 -1.25 2.14
N ASP A 42 -8.20 -0.84 2.80
CA ASP A 42 -8.22 -0.31 4.17
C ASP A 42 -7.95 1.20 4.12
N LEU A 43 -8.98 2.00 4.36
CA LEU A 43 -8.94 3.46 4.30
C LEU A 43 -8.68 4.01 5.71
N GLY A 44 -7.51 4.62 5.92
CA GLY A 44 -7.01 4.97 7.24
C GLY A 44 -6.31 3.78 7.91
N CYS A 45 -5.41 3.10 7.19
CA CYS A 45 -4.79 1.85 7.65
C CYS A 45 -3.75 2.05 8.77
N GLY A 46 -3.45 3.30 9.17
CA GLY A 46 -2.46 3.62 10.19
C GLY A 46 -1.08 3.12 9.80
N ASP A 47 -0.45 2.34 10.68
CA ASP A 47 0.85 1.70 10.43
C ASP A 47 0.78 0.45 9.54
N GLY A 48 -0.44 0.04 9.15
CA GLY A 48 -0.68 -1.13 8.30
C GLY A 48 -0.63 -2.48 9.02
N GLY A 49 -0.43 -2.54 10.35
CA GLY A 49 -0.29 -3.80 11.08
C GLY A 49 -1.50 -4.71 10.95
N PHE A 50 -2.72 -4.16 11.06
CA PHE A 50 -3.96 -4.91 10.85
C PHE A 50 -4.09 -5.44 9.42
N LEU A 51 -3.78 -4.60 8.42
CA LEU A 51 -3.82 -4.96 7.01
C LEU A 51 -2.88 -6.14 6.70
N VAL A 52 -1.64 -6.09 7.19
CA VAL A 52 -0.64 -7.17 7.00
C VAL A 52 -1.09 -8.46 7.68
N ALA A 53 -1.62 -8.38 8.90
CA ALA A 53 -2.13 -9.55 9.60
C ALA A 53 -3.31 -10.20 8.84
N ARG A 54 -4.20 -9.39 8.25
CA ARG A 54 -5.31 -9.88 7.44
C ARG A 54 -4.82 -10.46 6.11
N ALA A 55 -3.78 -9.89 5.50
CA ALA A 55 -3.13 -10.43 4.30
C ALA A 55 -2.52 -11.81 4.51
N GLY A 56 -1.88 -12.04 5.66
CA GLY A 56 -1.36 -13.36 6.02
C GLY A 56 -2.45 -14.43 6.18
N ARG A 57 -3.65 -14.05 6.62
CA ARG A 57 -4.78 -14.98 6.85
C ARG A 57 -5.60 -15.27 5.59
N HIS A 58 -5.56 -14.37 4.60
CA HIS A 58 -6.35 -14.46 3.36
C HIS A 58 -5.46 -14.28 2.12
N PRO A 59 -4.56 -15.23 1.85
CA PRO A 59 -3.64 -15.14 0.71
C PRO A 59 -4.37 -15.15 -0.64
N GLU A 60 -5.63 -15.58 -0.69
CA GLU A 60 -6.48 -15.56 -1.88
C GLU A 60 -6.96 -14.16 -2.29
N ARG A 61 -6.70 -13.13 -1.48
CA ARG A 61 -7.10 -11.73 -1.73
C ARG A 61 -5.91 -10.78 -1.89
N ASN A 62 -6.16 -9.65 -2.54
CA ASN A 62 -5.27 -8.51 -2.65
C ASN A 62 -5.62 -7.44 -1.61
N PHE A 63 -4.62 -6.66 -1.19
CA PHE A 63 -4.72 -5.73 -0.06
C PHE A 63 -4.06 -4.41 -0.41
N LEU A 64 -4.78 -3.31 -0.23
CA LEU A 64 -4.23 -1.96 -0.37
C LEU A 64 -4.60 -1.14 0.87
N GLY A 65 -3.58 -0.64 1.55
CA GLY A 65 -3.74 0.34 2.63
C GLY A 65 -3.60 1.74 2.06
N VAL A 66 -4.46 2.65 2.52
CA VAL A 66 -4.36 4.08 2.24
C VAL A 66 -4.31 4.79 3.57
N GLU A 67 -3.25 5.56 3.80
CA GLU A 67 -3.11 6.40 4.99
C GLU A 67 -2.59 7.76 4.57
N ARG A 68 -3.11 8.81 5.21
CA ARG A 68 -2.54 10.14 5.10
C ARG A 68 -1.39 10.21 6.11
N LEU A 69 -0.16 10.29 5.61
CA LEU A 69 0.95 10.77 6.43
C LEU A 69 0.56 12.15 6.96
N LEU A 70 0.44 12.29 8.28
CA LEU A 70 0.06 13.54 8.94
C LEU A 70 0.81 14.70 8.28
N GLY A 71 0.04 15.65 7.73
CA GLY A 71 0.55 16.78 6.95
C GLY A 71 1.53 17.66 7.72
#